data_AF-A0A9D2MCE2-F1
#
_entry.id   AF-A0A9D2MCE2-F1
#
_cell.length_a   1.000
_cell.length_b   1.000
_cell.length_c   1.000
_cell.angle_alpha   90.00
_cell.angle_beta   90.00
_cell.angle_gamma   90.00
#
_symmetry.space_group_name_H-M   'P 1'
#
loop_
_entity.id
_entity.type
_entity.pdbx_description
1 polymer ?
#
loop_
_entity_poly.entity_id
_entity_poly.type
_entity_poly.pdbx_seq_one_letter_code
_entity_poly.pdbx_strand_id
1 'polypeptide(L)'
;THSQGGLPGWEVPRYTDHVAAIVAIEPGAAPEVDGDAYNAMVEQNIPVTFYYGDYIGEEFTDVPAAAMWAMMSSSADTFTEAYNTAGGNSTVVHLPDEGITGNDHFMFQDLNNDVIAGHIESWIQENVTE
;
A
#
# COMPACT_ATOMS: atom_id res chain seq x y z
N THR A 1 -0.98 7.51 -2.42
CA THR A 1 -0.69 8.24 -1.16
C THR A 1 0.66 7.81 -0.63
N HIS A 2 1.23 8.51 0.36
CA HIS A 2 2.51 8.15 0.97
C HIS A 2 2.49 8.39 2.48
N SER A 3 3.05 7.47 3.28
CA SER A 3 3.28 7.66 4.71
C SER A 3 2.03 8.07 5.48
N GLN A 4 2.09 9.14 6.27
CA GLN A 4 0.93 9.73 6.95
C GLN A 4 -0.23 10.05 5.99
N GLY A 5 0.07 10.36 4.72
CA GLY A 5 -0.93 10.59 3.68
C GLY A 5 -1.82 9.39 3.37
N GLY A 6 -1.48 8.18 3.85
CA GLY A 6 -2.38 7.03 3.85
C GLY A 6 -3.68 7.32 4.60
N LEU A 7 -3.58 7.82 5.84
CA LEU A 7 -4.73 8.07 6.72
C LEU A 7 -5.83 8.94 6.07
N PRO A 8 -5.55 10.16 5.56
CA PRO A 8 -6.57 10.92 4.86
C PRO A 8 -6.98 10.28 3.53
N GLY A 9 -6.10 9.49 2.89
CA GLY A 9 -6.40 8.76 1.65
C GLY A 9 -7.50 7.71 1.80
N TRP A 10 -7.48 6.98 2.92
CA TRP A 10 -8.50 5.95 3.23
C TRP A 10 -9.89 6.54 3.42
N GLU A 11 -9.98 7.79 3.88
CA GLU A 11 -11.25 8.45 4.13
C GLU A 11 -11.88 9.03 2.84
N VAL A 12 -11.09 9.30 1.79
CA VAL A 12 -11.59 9.94 0.56
C VAL A 12 -12.80 9.22 -0.07
N PRO A 13 -12.81 7.87 -0.19
CA PRO A 13 -13.96 7.13 -0.74
C PRO A 13 -15.28 7.39 -0.02
N ARG A 14 -15.26 7.80 1.26
CA ARG A 14 -16.49 8.14 2.00
C ARG A 14 -17.15 9.43 1.50
N TYR A 15 -16.43 10.24 0.75
CA TYR A 15 -16.84 11.58 0.33
C TYR A 15 -16.99 11.72 -1.19
N THR A 16 -16.57 10.73 -1.98
CA THR A 16 -16.68 10.75 -3.44
C THR A 16 -16.58 9.36 -4.03
N ASP A 17 -17.30 9.14 -5.13
CA ASP A 17 -17.27 7.95 -5.99
C ASP A 17 -16.28 8.08 -7.18
N HIS A 18 -15.41 9.08 -7.15
CA HIS A 18 -14.44 9.35 -8.22
C HIS A 18 -13.04 8.77 -7.97
N VAL A 19 -12.88 7.91 -6.96
CA VAL A 19 -11.62 7.21 -6.70
C VAL A 19 -11.60 5.90 -7.49
N ALA A 20 -10.77 5.85 -8.55
CA ALA A 20 -10.65 4.66 -9.38
C ALA A 20 -9.80 3.55 -8.75
N ALA A 21 -8.76 3.91 -7.99
CA ALA A 21 -7.90 3.00 -7.25
C ALA A 21 -7.07 3.77 -6.20
N ILE A 22 -6.48 3.04 -5.25
CA ILE A 22 -5.55 3.60 -4.28
C ILE A 22 -4.22 2.84 -4.31
N VAL A 23 -3.15 3.53 -4.69
CA VAL A 23 -1.77 3.05 -4.54
C VAL A 23 -1.18 3.75 -3.31
N ALA A 24 -0.80 3.00 -2.28
CA ALA A 24 -0.26 3.51 -1.03
C ALA A 24 1.18 3.07 -0.83
N ILE A 25 2.09 4.04 -0.82
CA ILE A 25 3.53 3.82 -0.62
C ILE A 25 3.82 4.01 0.86
N GLU A 26 4.28 2.94 1.51
CA GLU A 26 4.61 2.85 2.95
C GLU A 26 3.67 3.66 3.84
N PRO A 27 2.34 3.39 3.83
CA PRO A 27 1.42 4.12 4.67
C PRO A 27 1.68 3.85 6.15
N GLY A 28 1.38 4.83 7.00
CA GLY A 28 1.56 4.68 8.45
C GLY A 28 0.65 3.63 9.11
N ALA A 29 -0.42 3.22 8.42
CA ALA A 29 -1.27 2.08 8.74
C ALA A 29 -2.24 1.83 7.57
N ALA A 30 -2.69 0.59 7.41
CA ALA A 30 -3.89 0.27 6.64
C ALA A 30 -5.17 0.72 7.39
N PRO A 31 -6.30 0.93 6.71
CA PRO A 31 -7.56 1.21 7.40
C PRO A 31 -8.02 -0.01 8.21
N GLU A 32 -8.76 0.26 9.29
CA GLU A 32 -9.34 -0.78 10.14
C GLU A 32 -10.34 -1.63 9.35
N VAL A 33 -10.18 -2.96 9.40
CA VAL A 33 -11.11 -3.91 8.78
C VAL A 33 -12.50 -3.74 9.38
N ASP A 34 -13.53 -3.77 8.53
CA ASP A 34 -14.93 -3.48 8.86
C ASP A 34 -15.20 -2.05 9.37
N GLY A 35 -14.19 -1.17 9.37
CA GLY A 35 -14.35 0.26 9.66
C GLY A 35 -15.02 1.03 8.52
N ASP A 36 -15.43 2.27 8.79
CA ASP A 36 -16.17 3.09 7.81
C ASP A 36 -15.43 3.29 6.48
N ALA A 37 -14.13 3.58 6.53
CA ALA A 37 -13.29 3.73 5.34
C ALA A 37 -13.18 2.43 4.55
N TYR A 38 -12.92 1.31 5.25
CA TYR A 38 -12.87 -0.03 4.67
C TYR A 38 -14.19 -0.38 3.96
N ASN A 39 -15.32 -0.17 4.63
CA ASN A 39 -16.64 -0.48 4.08
C ASN A 39 -16.94 0.37 2.83
N ALA A 40 -16.62 1.66 2.86
CA ALA A 40 -16.80 2.54 1.70
C ALA A 40 -15.96 2.08 0.49
N MET A 41 -14.74 1.59 0.74
CA MET A 41 -13.87 1.05 -0.31
C MET A 41 -14.42 -0.25 -0.88
N VAL A 42 -14.88 -1.18 -0.02
CA VAL A 42 -15.53 -2.45 -0.44
C VAL A 42 -16.78 -2.19 -1.26
N GLU A 43 -17.68 -1.31 -0.79
CA GLU A 43 -18.94 -0.99 -1.48
C GLU A 43 -18.72 -0.42 -2.89
N GLN A 44 -17.64 0.35 -3.06
CA GLN A 44 -17.25 0.95 -4.33
C GLN A 44 -16.31 0.07 -5.17
N ASN A 45 -15.92 -1.10 -4.64
CA ASN A 45 -15.02 -2.05 -5.27
C ASN A 45 -13.69 -1.40 -5.71
N ILE A 46 -13.13 -0.54 -4.86
CA ILE A 46 -11.89 0.20 -5.16
C ILE A 46 -10.70 -0.77 -5.08
N PRO A 47 -9.90 -0.93 -6.15
CA PRO A 47 -8.64 -1.66 -6.09
C PRO A 47 -7.61 -0.92 -5.22
N VAL A 48 -6.86 -1.68 -4.42
CA VAL A 48 -5.86 -1.13 -3.48
C VAL A 48 -4.53 -1.85 -3.63
N THR A 49 -3.43 -1.12 -3.58
CA THR A 49 -2.11 -1.76 -3.43
C THR A 49 -1.24 -1.01 -2.46
N PHE A 50 -0.49 -1.78 -1.68
CA PHE A 50 0.50 -1.30 -0.73
C PHE A 50 1.91 -1.59 -1.27
N TYR A 51 2.82 -0.63 -1.12
CA TYR A 51 4.22 -0.80 -1.51
C TYR A 51 5.12 -0.55 -0.31
N TYR A 52 6.01 -1.50 -0.04
CA TYR A 52 7.04 -1.42 1.01
C TYR A 52 8.42 -1.62 0.40
N GLY A 53 9.37 -0.77 0.81
CA GLY A 53 10.75 -0.78 0.38
C GLY A 53 11.58 -1.88 1.05
N ASP A 54 12.88 -1.65 1.11
CA ASP A 54 13.85 -2.54 1.75
C ASP A 54 14.10 -2.12 3.20
N TYR A 55 14.91 -2.89 3.93
CA TYR A 55 15.34 -2.59 5.30
C TYR A 55 14.22 -2.55 6.34
N ILE A 56 13.13 -3.27 6.10
CA ILE A 56 12.00 -3.45 7.01
C ILE A 56 12.07 -4.85 7.63
N GLY A 57 11.99 -4.94 8.97
CA GLY A 57 12.08 -6.22 9.67
C GLY A 57 12.94 -6.16 10.93
N GLU A 58 12.83 -7.19 11.77
CA GLU A 58 13.59 -7.30 13.02
C GLU A 58 15.07 -7.62 12.80
N GLU A 59 15.41 -8.15 11.62
CA GLU A 59 16.78 -8.45 11.20
C GLU A 59 17.63 -7.17 10.99
N PHE A 60 16.99 -6.03 10.76
CA PHE A 60 17.67 -4.74 10.54
C PHE A 60 17.84 -3.97 11.85
N THR A 61 18.61 -4.53 12.78
CA THR A 61 18.77 -3.99 14.15
C THR A 61 19.37 -2.58 14.21
N ASP A 62 20.13 -2.18 13.19
CA ASP A 62 20.79 -0.88 13.10
C ASP A 62 19.97 0.16 12.32
N VAL A 63 18.83 -0.22 11.74
CA VAL A 63 17.96 0.66 10.97
C VAL A 63 16.87 1.22 11.89
N PRO A 64 16.86 2.54 12.15
CA PRO A 64 15.82 3.14 12.98
C PRO A 64 14.44 2.86 12.41
N ALA A 65 13.51 2.47 13.28
CA ALA A 65 12.11 2.21 12.94
C ALA A 65 11.86 0.99 12.00
N ALA A 66 12.85 0.15 11.69
CA ALA A 66 12.63 -1.06 10.90
C ALA A 66 11.54 -1.98 11.49
N ALA A 67 11.55 -2.17 12.81
CA ALA A 67 10.50 -2.92 13.52
C ALA A 67 9.13 -2.21 13.49
N MET A 68 9.11 -0.87 13.48
CA MET A 68 7.87 -0.11 13.34
C MET A 68 7.27 -0.32 11.96
N TRP A 69 8.08 -0.23 10.91
CA TRP A 69 7.64 -0.47 9.53
C TRP A 69 7.20 -1.92 9.30
N ALA A 70 7.80 -2.90 9.99
CA ALA A 70 7.35 -4.29 9.94
C ALA A 70 5.93 -4.45 10.52
N MET A 71 5.60 -3.72 11.58
CA MET A 71 4.22 -3.68 12.10
C MET A 71 3.26 -2.99 11.13
N MET A 72 3.69 -1.91 10.46
CA MET A 72 2.88 -1.20 9.48
C MET A 72 2.61 -2.07 8.25
N SER A 73 3.62 -2.79 7.73
CA SER A 73 3.43 -3.73 6.63
C SER A 73 2.51 -4.88 7.00
N SER A 74 2.65 -5.44 8.20
CA SER A 74 1.74 -6.48 8.70
C SER A 74 0.28 -6.01 8.79
N SER A 75 0.04 -4.72 9.05
CA SER A 75 -1.32 -4.16 8.98
C SER A 75 -1.90 -4.17 7.56
N ALA A 76 -1.06 -3.94 6.54
CA ALA A 76 -1.47 -4.02 5.14
C ALA A 76 -1.73 -5.46 4.70
N ASP A 77 -0.97 -6.43 5.21
CA ASP A 77 -1.23 -7.86 4.98
C ASP A 77 -2.60 -8.26 5.54
N THR A 78 -2.86 -7.89 6.80
CA THR A 78 -4.14 -8.15 7.47
C THR A 78 -5.31 -7.51 6.72
N PHE A 79 -5.17 -6.24 6.30
CA PHE A 79 -6.17 -5.57 5.48
C PHE A 79 -6.39 -6.32 4.15
N THR A 80 -5.31 -6.68 3.45
CA THR A 80 -5.39 -7.30 2.13
C THR A 80 -6.08 -8.65 2.17
N GLU A 81 -5.78 -9.48 3.17
CA GLU A 81 -6.46 -10.76 3.38
C GLU A 81 -7.97 -10.59 3.59
N ALA A 82 -8.36 -9.66 4.47
CA ALA A 82 -9.77 -9.36 4.75
C ALA A 82 -10.48 -8.76 3.52
N TYR A 83 -9.85 -7.79 2.86
CA TYR A 83 -10.42 -7.09 1.71
C TYR A 83 -10.65 -8.03 0.53
N ASN A 84 -9.71 -8.93 0.25
CA ASN A 84 -9.87 -9.96 -0.77
C ASN A 84 -10.93 -11.01 -0.37
N THR A 85 -11.04 -11.36 0.91
CA THR A 85 -12.12 -12.24 1.42
C THR A 85 -13.50 -11.62 1.24
N ALA A 86 -13.61 -10.29 1.37
CA ALA A 86 -14.83 -9.54 1.10
C ALA A 86 -15.15 -9.36 -0.40
N GLY A 87 -14.30 -9.90 -1.30
CA GLY A 87 -14.47 -9.83 -2.75
C GLY A 87 -13.85 -8.59 -3.40
N GLY A 88 -13.10 -7.78 -2.64
CA GLY A 88 -12.31 -6.69 -3.18
C GLY A 88 -11.03 -7.16 -3.88
N ASN A 89 -10.23 -6.19 -4.33
CA ASN A 89 -8.95 -6.43 -5.00
C ASN A 89 -7.85 -5.64 -4.30
N SER A 90 -7.02 -6.33 -3.51
CA SER A 90 -5.90 -5.76 -2.79
C SER A 90 -4.62 -6.58 -2.95
N THR A 91 -3.48 -5.88 -3.04
CA THR A 91 -2.13 -6.48 -3.05
C THR A 91 -1.20 -5.78 -2.05
N VAL A 92 -0.27 -6.52 -1.48
CA VAL A 92 0.88 -5.97 -0.74
C VAL A 92 2.15 -6.35 -1.48
N VAL A 93 2.91 -5.35 -1.90
CA VAL A 93 4.17 -5.51 -2.62
C VAL A 93 5.31 -5.18 -1.67
N HIS A 94 6.10 -6.20 -1.33
CA HIS A 94 7.40 -6.05 -0.70
C HIS A 94 8.45 -6.09 -1.81
N LEU A 95 8.99 -4.93 -2.18
CA LEU A 95 9.90 -4.80 -3.32
C LEU A 95 11.07 -5.83 -3.31
N PRO A 96 11.68 -6.16 -2.15
CA PRO A 96 12.74 -7.18 -2.12
C PRO A 96 12.30 -8.57 -2.58
N ASP A 97 11.05 -8.97 -2.36
CA ASP A 97 10.51 -10.27 -2.78
C ASP A 97 10.42 -10.39 -4.31
N GLU A 98 10.37 -9.26 -5.01
CA GLU A 98 10.34 -9.14 -6.46
C GLU A 98 11.73 -8.83 -7.06
N GLY A 99 12.78 -8.86 -6.22
CA GLY A 99 14.15 -8.60 -6.63
C GLY A 99 14.50 -7.12 -6.80
N ILE A 100 13.64 -6.21 -6.34
CA ILE A 100 13.88 -4.76 -6.32
C ILE A 100 14.37 -4.39 -4.90
N THR A 101 15.66 -4.11 -4.77
CA THR A 101 16.30 -3.93 -3.46
C THR A 101 16.94 -2.54 -3.30
N GLY A 102 17.19 -2.16 -2.04
CA GLY A 102 17.83 -0.90 -1.67
C GLY A 102 16.92 0.32 -1.64
N ASN A 103 15.61 0.15 -1.84
CA ASN A 103 14.65 1.25 -1.76
C ASN A 103 14.44 1.72 -0.32
N ASP A 104 14.36 3.03 -0.13
CA ASP A 104 14.01 3.65 1.14
C ASP A 104 12.52 4.05 1.21
N HIS A 105 12.14 4.72 2.30
CA HIS A 105 10.77 5.16 2.56
C HIS A 105 10.19 6.05 1.44
N PHE A 106 11.05 6.78 0.72
CA PHE A 106 10.73 7.67 -0.38
C PHE A 106 11.12 7.04 -1.72
N MET A 107 10.75 5.77 -1.96
CA MET A 107 11.03 5.03 -3.21
C MET A 107 10.69 5.73 -4.54
N PHE A 108 9.83 6.75 -4.52
CA PHE A 108 9.54 7.61 -5.68
C PHE A 108 10.61 8.69 -5.94
N GLN A 109 11.57 8.87 -5.03
CA GLN A 109 12.74 9.75 -5.13
C GLN A 109 14.07 8.98 -5.21
N ASP A 110 14.03 7.66 -5.02
CA ASP A 110 15.21 6.81 -5.12
C ASP A 110 15.82 6.79 -6.52
N LEU A 111 17.08 6.34 -6.60
CA LEU A 111 17.81 6.27 -7.86
C LEU A 111 17.20 5.31 -8.89
N ASN A 112 16.37 4.37 -8.46
CA ASN A 112 15.61 3.42 -9.29
C ASN A 112 14.11 3.76 -9.34
N ASN A 113 13.73 5.02 -9.09
CA ASN A 113 12.32 5.43 -9.10
C ASN A 113 11.61 5.21 -10.45
N ASP A 114 12.35 5.08 -11.55
CA ASP A 114 11.84 4.68 -12.86
C ASP A 114 11.36 3.22 -12.86
N VAL A 115 12.06 2.32 -12.17
CA VAL A 115 11.63 0.94 -11.94
C VAL A 115 10.36 0.90 -11.10
N ILE A 116 10.31 1.69 -10.02
CA ILE A 116 9.13 1.79 -9.14
C ILE A 116 7.92 2.34 -9.91
N ALA A 117 8.12 3.38 -10.72
CA ALA A 117 7.07 3.95 -11.56
C ALA A 117 6.52 2.93 -12.55
N GLY A 118 7.39 2.15 -13.22
CA GLY A 118 6.96 1.10 -14.14
C GLY A 118 6.20 -0.03 -13.44
N HIS A 119 6.58 -0.38 -12.21
CA HIS A 119 5.89 -1.39 -11.43
C HIS A 119 4.47 -0.94 -11.05
N ILE A 120 4.34 0.28 -10.52
CA ILE A 120 3.05 0.88 -10.18
C ILE A 120 2.18 1.06 -11.43
N GLU A 121 2.74 1.52 -12.55
CA GLU A 121 2.01 1.66 -13.81
C GLU A 121 1.46 0.32 -14.30
N SER A 122 2.27 -0.74 -14.25
CA SER A 122 1.83 -2.08 -14.64
C SER A 122 0.65 -2.55 -13.78
N TRP A 123 0.75 -2.37 -12.46
CA TRP A 123 -0.35 -2.69 -11.54
C TRP A 123 -1.62 -1.88 -11.87
N ILE A 124 -1.49 -0.57 -12.15
CA ILE A 124 -2.65 0.28 -12.51
C ILE A 124 -3.31 -0.24 -13.79
N GLN A 125 -2.54 -0.55 -14.83
CA GLN A 125 -3.07 -1.04 -16.11
C GLN A 125 -3.82 -2.38 -15.97
N GLU A 126 -3.39 -3.24 -15.04
CA GLU A 126 -4.03 -4.54 -14.80
C GLU A 126 -5.32 -4.43 -13.97
N ASN A 127 -5.41 -3.43 -13.09
CA ASN A 127 -6.43 -3.39 -12.05
C ASN A 127 -7.45 -2.26 -12.22
N VAL A 128 -7.20 -1.29 -13.11
CA VAL A 128 -8.06 -0.12 -13.32
C VAL A 128 -8.56 -0.11 -14.77
N THR A 129 -9.88 -0.18 -14.93
CA THR A 129 -10.54 -0.06 -16.23
C THR A 129 -10.94 1.40 -16.50
N GLU A 130 -10.92 1.82 -17.77
CA GLU A 130 -11.48 3.10 -18.23
C GLU A 130 -13.00 3.24 -17.99
#